data_AF-A0A249PLV2-F1
#
_entry.id   AF-A0A249PLV2-F1
#
_cell.length_a   1.000
_cell.length_b   1.000
_cell.length_c   1.000
_cell.angle_alpha   90.00
_cell.angle_beta   90.00
_cell.angle_gamma   90.00
#
_symmetry.space_group_name_H-M   'P 1'
#
loop_
_entity.id
_entity.type
_entity.pdbx_description
1 polymer ?
#
loop_
_entity_poly.entity_id
_entity_poly.type
_entity_poly.pdbx_seq_one_letter_code
_entity_poly.pdbx_strand_id
1 'polypeptide(L)'
;MIDKMPRWEATEAVDPHGYCQAEIEVTHGFGLHARPSVTFTRLAKSFPCTIEIDVNDSHVWLNGKSIVKIMGARIRRGSIMKIRARGLRAAEAIHALKALVQRDFDEEKKHGRSA
;
A
#
# COMPACT_ATOMS: atom_id res chain seq x y z
N MET A 1 -42.97 30.25 -18.92
CA MET A 1 -42.59 29.21 -19.90
C MET A 1 -41.25 29.66 -20.45
N ILE A 2 -40.09 29.04 -20.26
CA ILE A 2 -39.68 27.69 -19.87
C ILE A 2 -38.27 27.89 -19.27
N ASP A 3 -38.16 27.71 -17.95
CA ASP A 3 -37.35 26.68 -17.29
C ASP A 3 -35.91 27.09 -16.94
N LYS A 4 -35.78 27.51 -15.68
CA LYS A 4 -34.62 27.18 -14.84
C LYS A 4 -34.32 25.69 -15.01
N MET A 5 -33.21 25.35 -15.66
CA MET A 5 -32.65 24.00 -15.62
C MET A 5 -31.12 24.07 -15.46
N PRO A 6 -30.54 23.11 -14.72
CA PRO A 6 -29.80 23.43 -13.52
C PRO A 6 -28.28 23.36 -13.68
N ARG A 7 -27.60 24.00 -12.73
CA ARG A 7 -26.20 23.77 -12.37
C ARG A 7 -26.12 22.41 -11.64
N TRP A 8 -25.79 21.35 -12.37
CA TRP A 8 -25.50 20.01 -11.86
C TRP A 8 -24.50 19.36 -12.83
N GLU A 9 -23.51 18.59 -12.43
CA GLU A 9 -22.91 18.23 -11.15
C GLU A 9 -21.45 17.94 -11.52
N ALA A 10 -20.51 18.23 -10.62
CA ALA A 10 -19.16 17.75 -10.81
C ALA A 10 -19.25 16.22 -10.96
N THR A 11 -18.91 15.71 -12.15
CA THR A 11 -18.69 14.28 -12.33
C THR A 11 -17.57 13.89 -11.38
N GLU A 12 -17.94 13.42 -10.19
CA GLU A 12 -17.09 12.53 -9.43
C GLU A 12 -16.89 11.32 -10.33
N ALA A 13 -15.76 11.31 -11.04
CA ALA A 13 -15.35 10.18 -11.84
C ALA A 13 -15.19 9.01 -10.87
N VAL A 14 -16.25 8.21 -10.74
CA VAL A 14 -16.17 6.84 -10.22
C VAL A 14 -15.19 6.14 -11.12
N ASP A 15 -13.97 5.95 -10.62
CA ASP A 15 -12.92 5.22 -11.35
C ASP A 15 -13.47 3.83 -11.69
N PRO A 16 -13.73 3.54 -12.97
CA PRO A 16 -14.38 2.29 -13.37
C PRO A 16 -13.44 1.07 -13.19
N HIS A 17 -12.22 1.30 -12.70
CA HIS A 17 -11.17 0.30 -12.59
C HIS A 17 -11.01 -0.24 -11.17
N GLY A 18 -11.82 0.19 -10.20
CA GLY A 18 -11.75 -0.30 -8.83
C GLY A 18 -10.59 0.33 -8.09
N TYR A 19 -10.91 1.19 -7.13
CA TYR A 19 -9.96 1.87 -6.26
C TYR A 19 -10.12 1.37 -4.83
N CYS A 20 -9.02 1.05 -4.16
CA CYS A 20 -9.02 0.79 -2.73
C CYS A 20 -7.73 1.35 -2.11
N GLN A 21 -7.83 1.81 -0.87
CA GLN A 21 -6.68 2.29 -0.11
C GLN A 21 -6.80 1.89 1.36
N ALA A 22 -5.65 1.78 2.03
CA ALA A 22 -5.56 1.60 3.46
C ALA A 22 -4.33 2.32 4.02
N GLU A 23 -4.40 2.66 5.29
CA GLU A 23 -3.29 3.14 6.09
C GLU A 23 -2.95 2.10 7.16
N ILE A 24 -1.65 1.91 7.41
CA ILE A 24 -1.15 0.97 8.41
C ILE A 24 0.20 1.45 8.98
N GLU A 25 0.36 1.33 10.30
CA GLU A 25 1.66 1.53 10.95
C GLU A 25 2.55 0.29 10.75
N VAL A 26 3.82 0.51 10.39
CA VAL A 26 4.81 -0.57 10.30
C VAL A 26 5.37 -0.87 11.69
N THR A 27 5.02 -2.02 12.25
CA THR A 27 5.46 -2.45 13.59
C THR A 27 6.74 -3.28 13.60
N HIS A 28 7.13 -3.83 12.44
CA HIS A 28 8.29 -4.70 12.31
C HIS A 28 9.58 -4.02 12.81
N GLY A 29 10.38 -4.74 13.61
CA GLY A 29 11.51 -4.18 14.35
C GLY A 29 12.53 -3.40 13.52
N PHE A 30 12.77 -3.84 12.28
CA PHE A 30 13.68 -3.21 11.33
C PHE A 30 12.97 -2.52 10.15
N GLY A 31 11.64 -2.44 10.17
CA GLY A 31 10.83 -1.93 9.07
C GLY A 31 10.91 -2.78 7.80
N LEU A 32 10.72 -2.17 6.62
CA LEU A 32 10.88 -2.86 5.33
C LEU A 32 12.34 -2.87 4.86
N HIS A 33 13.16 -3.73 5.45
CA HIS A 33 14.49 -4.08 4.91
C HIS A 33 14.36 -5.14 3.80
N ALA A 34 15.48 -5.70 3.34
CA ALA A 34 15.54 -6.55 2.15
C ALA A 34 14.50 -7.68 2.14
N ARG A 35 14.35 -8.44 3.22
CA ARG A 35 13.45 -9.60 3.28
C ARG A 35 11.96 -9.21 3.34
N PRO A 36 11.48 -8.36 4.27
CA PRO A 36 10.12 -7.83 4.24
C PRO A 36 9.76 -7.19 2.89
N SER A 37 10.73 -6.49 2.27
CA SER A 37 10.55 -5.88 0.95
C SER A 37 10.34 -6.92 -0.14
N VAL A 38 11.08 -8.04 -0.13
CA VAL A 38 10.86 -9.16 -1.05
C VAL A 38 9.47 -9.76 -0.84
N THR A 39 9.07 -10.03 0.41
CA THR A 39 7.76 -10.63 0.71
C THR A 39 6.62 -9.73 0.27
N PHE A 40 6.69 -8.44 0.62
CA PHE A 40 5.71 -7.43 0.23
C PHE A 40 5.60 -7.30 -1.29
N THR A 41 6.72 -7.12 -1.99
CA THR A 41 6.70 -6.90 -3.44
C THR A 41 6.29 -8.15 -4.22
N ARG A 42 6.61 -9.36 -3.72
CA ARG A 42 6.14 -10.61 -4.31
C ARG A 42 4.62 -10.73 -4.20
N LEU A 43 4.05 -10.43 -3.03
CA LEU A 43 2.60 -10.40 -2.85
C LEU A 43 1.95 -9.33 -3.75
N ALA A 44 2.49 -8.11 -3.76
CA ALA A 44 1.99 -7.03 -4.61
C ALA A 44 1.97 -7.40 -6.10
N LYS A 45 3.04 -8.04 -6.61
CA LYS A 45 3.14 -8.49 -8.01
C LYS A 45 2.11 -9.55 -8.39
N SER A 46 1.54 -10.29 -7.43
CA SER A 46 0.52 -11.31 -7.70
C SER A 46 -0.85 -10.74 -8.08
N PHE A 47 -1.09 -9.45 -7.85
CA PHE A 47 -2.37 -8.80 -8.15
C PHE A 47 -2.37 -8.08 -9.50
N PRO A 48 -3.44 -8.21 -10.31
CA PRO A 48 -3.57 -7.58 -11.63
C PRO A 48 -4.01 -6.10 -11.56
N CYS A 49 -3.42 -5.34 -10.63
CA CYS A 49 -3.71 -3.91 -10.42
C CYS A 49 -2.41 -3.11 -10.26
N THR A 50 -2.49 -1.79 -10.35
CA THR A 50 -1.40 -0.94 -9.86
C THR A 50 -1.43 -0.93 -8.34
N ILE A 51 -0.25 -0.87 -7.71
CA ILE A 51 -0.11 -0.76 -6.26
C ILE A 51 0.97 0.28 -6.02
N GLU A 52 0.64 1.28 -5.21
CA GLU A 52 1.55 2.35 -4.84
C GLU A 52 1.53 2.56 -3.33
N ILE A 53 2.64 3.05 -2.80
CA ILE A 53 2.77 3.41 -1.39
C ILE A 53 3.19 4.86 -1.20
N ASP A 54 2.72 5.47 -0.12
CA ASP A 54 3.23 6.72 0.44
C ASP A 54 3.61 6.46 1.91
N VAL A 55 4.62 7.15 2.40
CA VAL A 55 5.20 6.90 3.71
C VAL A 55 5.30 8.23 4.44
N ASN A 56 4.77 8.26 5.67
CA ASN A 56 4.77 9.45 6.55
C ASN A 56 4.24 10.70 5.84
N ASP A 57 3.19 10.56 5.04
CA ASP A 57 2.58 11.68 4.30
C ASP A 57 3.58 12.48 3.45
N SER A 58 4.52 11.78 2.80
CA SER A 58 5.47 12.43 1.90
C SER A 58 4.80 13.01 0.66
N HIS A 59 3.57 12.57 0.35
CA HIS A 59 2.83 12.85 -0.87
C HIS A 59 3.54 12.36 -2.16
N VAL A 60 4.59 11.53 -2.01
CA VAL A 60 5.32 10.91 -3.11
C VAL A 60 4.91 9.44 -3.21
N TRP A 61 4.10 9.12 -4.21
CA TRP A 61 3.65 7.75 -4.44
C TRP A 61 4.70 6.92 -5.17
N LEU A 62 5.14 5.83 -4.54
CA LEU A 62 6.15 4.92 -5.03
C LEU A 62 5.52 3.62 -5.52
N ASN A 63 6.04 3.06 -6.62
CA ASN A 63 5.56 1.78 -7.14
C ASN A 63 5.80 0.64 -6.12
N GLY A 64 4.71 0.14 -5.54
CA GLY A 64 4.72 -0.90 -4.50
C GLY A 64 5.11 -2.29 -5.01
N LYS A 65 5.22 -2.48 -6.33
CA LYS A 65 5.74 -3.70 -6.95
C LYS A 65 7.26 -3.65 -7.19
N SER A 66 7.92 -2.52 -6.96
CA SER A 66 9.36 -2.37 -7.17
C SER A 66 10.13 -2.49 -5.86
N ILE A 67 10.88 -3.58 -5.70
CA ILE A 67 11.76 -3.78 -4.53
C ILE A 67 12.77 -2.64 -4.37
N VAL A 68 13.28 -2.09 -5.46
CA VAL A 68 14.22 -0.96 -5.43
C VAL A 68 13.54 0.28 -4.84
N LYS A 69 12.30 0.57 -5.25
CA LYS A 69 11.55 1.72 -4.72
C LYS A 69 11.16 1.52 -3.25
N ILE A 70 10.70 0.33 -2.88
CA ILE A 70 10.35 -0.01 -1.49
C ILE A 70 11.56 0.15 -0.56
N MET A 71 12.70 -0.47 -0.90
CA MET A 71 13.91 -0.35 -0.06
C MET A 71 14.44 1.10 -0.06
N GLY A 72 14.36 1.80 -1.18
CA GLY A 72 14.76 3.20 -1.31
C GLY A 72 13.92 4.15 -0.45
N ALA A 73 12.68 3.79 -0.14
CA ALA A 73 11.78 4.56 0.73
C ALA A 73 12.17 4.54 2.21
N ARG A 74 13.10 3.65 2.60
CA ARG A 74 13.64 3.53 3.98
C ARG A 74 12.54 3.50 5.05
N ILE A 75 11.52 2.66 4.83
CA ILE A 75 10.36 2.52 5.72
C ILE A 75 10.80 1.84 7.01
N ARG A 76 10.66 2.53 8.15
CA ARG A 76 11.13 2.06 9.46
C ARG A 76 9.94 1.66 10.35
N ARG A 77 10.25 1.06 11.49
CA ARG A 77 9.28 0.89 12.57
C ARG A 77 8.67 2.25 12.93
N GLY A 78 7.35 2.28 13.13
CA GLY A 78 6.60 3.49 13.43
C GLY A 78 6.28 4.35 12.22
N SER A 79 6.75 4.00 11.01
CA SER A 79 6.30 4.67 9.80
C SER A 79 4.82 4.41 9.54
N ILE A 80 4.08 5.45 9.18
CA ILE A 80 2.72 5.34 8.67
C ILE A 80 2.81 5.10 7.17
N MET A 81 2.37 3.92 6.72
CA MET A 81 2.38 3.53 5.32
C MET A 81 0.96 3.57 4.76
N LYS A 82 0.74 4.43 3.76
CA LYS A 82 -0.48 4.44 2.95
C LYS A 82 -0.24 3.55 1.74
N ILE A 83 -1.18 2.65 1.48
CA ILE A 83 -1.17 1.76 0.31
C ILE A 83 -2.42 2.08 -0.50
N ARG A 84 -2.27 2.28 -1.81
CA ARG A 84 -3.39 2.38 -2.74
C ARG A 84 -3.26 1.38 -3.88
N ALA A 85 -4.39 0.87 -4.33
CA ALA A 85 -4.48 -0.02 -5.47
C ALA A 85 -5.54 0.48 -6.45
N ARG A 86 -5.23 0.40 -7.75
CA ARG A 86 -6.17 0.72 -8.84
C ARG A 86 -6.17 -0.38 -9.87
N GLY A 87 -7.34 -0.89 -10.24
CA GLY A 87 -7.46 -1.97 -11.21
C GLY A 87 -8.13 -3.22 -10.64
N LEU A 88 -8.11 -4.27 -11.45
CA LEU A 88 -8.75 -5.55 -11.15
C LEU A 88 -8.24 -6.11 -9.81
N ARG A 89 -9.19 -6.44 -8.91
CA ARG A 89 -8.93 -6.97 -7.56
C ARG A 89 -8.19 -6.00 -6.61
N ALA A 90 -8.33 -4.68 -6.80
CA ALA A 90 -7.72 -3.68 -5.93
C ALA A 90 -8.06 -3.86 -4.43
N ALA A 91 -9.33 -4.13 -4.09
CA ALA A 91 -9.75 -4.34 -2.70
C ALA A 91 -9.09 -5.57 -2.06
N GLU A 92 -9.01 -6.68 -2.80
CA GLU A 92 -8.31 -7.88 -2.34
C GLU A 92 -6.81 -7.64 -2.16
N ALA A 93 -6.19 -6.88 -3.07
CA ALA A 93 -4.77 -6.51 -2.97
C ALA A 93 -4.49 -5.71 -1.69
N ILE A 94 -5.32 -4.70 -1.40
CA ILE A 94 -5.20 -3.89 -0.19
C ILE A 94 -5.39 -4.74 1.07
N HIS A 95 -6.42 -5.59 1.10
CA HIS A 95 -6.66 -6.46 2.24
C HIS A 95 -5.48 -7.40 2.50
N ALA A 96 -4.96 -8.06 1.46
CA ALA A 96 -3.83 -8.99 1.58
C ALA A 96 -2.53 -8.28 2.01
N LEU A 97 -2.23 -7.11 1.45
CA LEU A 97 -1.03 -6.35 1.80
C LEU A 97 -1.10 -5.80 3.22
N LYS A 98 -2.25 -5.25 3.63
CA LYS A 98 -2.47 -4.80 5.01
C LYS A 98 -2.29 -5.95 6.00
N ALA A 99 -2.89 -7.10 5.71
CA ALA A 99 -2.73 -8.30 6.54
C ALA A 99 -1.27 -8.75 6.64
N LEU A 100 -0.51 -8.72 5.54
CA LEU A 100 0.91 -9.05 5.55
C LEU A 100 1.72 -8.11 6.46
N VAL A 101 1.46 -6.80 6.41
CA VAL A 101 2.13 -5.82 7.28
C VAL A 101 1.79 -6.09 8.75
N GLN A 102 0.52 -6.39 9.06
CA GLN A 102 0.05 -6.71 10.41
C GLN A 102 0.65 -8.01 10.96
N ARG A 103 1.02 -8.95 10.09
CA ARG A 103 1.75 -10.18 10.46
C ARG A 103 3.26 -10.00 10.47
N ASP A 104 3.76 -8.75 10.52
CA ASP A 104 5.19 -8.45 10.55
C ASP A 104 5.94 -9.09 9.36
N PHE A 105 5.31 -9.10 8.17
CA PHE A 105 5.84 -9.66 6.92
C PHE A 105 6.15 -11.15 6.94
N ASP A 106 5.55 -11.88 7.88
CA ASP A 106 5.81 -13.30 8.14
C ASP A 106 7.30 -13.59 8.44
N GLU A 107 8.05 -12.59 8.93
CA GLU A 107 9.42 -12.79 9.40
C GLU A 107 9.43 -13.30 10.84
N GLU A 108 10.00 -14.49 11.03
CA GLU A 108 10.20 -15.06 12.37
C GLU A 108 11.12 -14.14 13.18
N LYS A 109 10.66 -13.69 14.36
CA LYS A 109 11.51 -12.98 15.33
C LYS A 109 12.61 -13.94 15.77
N LYS A 110 13.77 -13.92 15.10
CA LYS A 110 14.96 -14.54 15.63
C LYS A 110 15.30 -13.84 16.94
N HIS A 111 14.91 -14.47 18.05
CA HIS A 111 15.44 -14.17 19.37
C HIS A 111 16.96 -14.11 19.22
N GLY A 112 17.55 -13.03 19.75
CA GLY A 112 18.99 -12.89 19.81
C GLY A 112 19.57 -14.18 20.39
N ARG A 113 20.65 -14.68 19.77
CA ARG A 113 21.49 -15.63 20.49
C ARG A 113 21.99 -14.87 21.73
N SER A 114 21.44 -15.21 22.90
CA SER A 114 22.18 -15.02 24.15
C SER A 114 23.46 -15.82 24.00
N ALA A 115 24.58 -15.12 23.91
CA ALA A 115 25.91 -15.60 24.18
C ALA A 115 26.66 -14.45 24.85
#